data_AF-A0A7C9JWT1-F1
#
_entry.id   AF-A0A7C9JWT1-F1
#
_cell.length_a   1.000
_cell.length_b   1.000
_cell.length_c   1.000
_cell.angle_alpha   90.00
_cell.angle_beta   90.00
_cell.angle_gamma   90.00
#
_symmetry.space_group_name_H-M   'P 1'
#
loop_
_entity.id
_entity.type
_entity.pdbx_description
1 polymer ?
#
loop_
_entity_poly.entity_id
_entity_poly.type
_entity_poly.pdbx_seq_one_letter_code
_entity_poly.pdbx_strand_id
1 'polypeptide(L)'
;MRLYHLTTAEYAISNIGLRRLKIARFGDLNDPFELLAAELEDKDFRKAVKSWKNEFHNTKGLLCFSESWHNPVLWSHYADKHRGVCLGFDIPDEYAISSQLQQRKSIRPLQEQRSKSRVGP
;
A
#
# COMPACT_ATOMS: atom_id res chain seq x y z
N MET A 1 19.91 1.27 -7.09
CA MET A 1 19.50 1.44 -5.68
C MET A 1 19.33 0.09 -4.98
N ARG A 2 19.36 0.06 -3.63
CA ARG A 2 19.05 -1.14 -2.84
C ARG A 2 17.66 -1.03 -2.22
N LEU A 3 16.81 -2.02 -2.49
CA LEU A 3 15.47 -2.12 -1.96
C LEU A 3 15.29 -3.35 -1.07
N TYR A 4 14.36 -3.26 -0.14
CA TYR A 4 14.16 -4.24 0.92
C TYR A 4 12.76 -4.85 0.87
N HIS A 5 12.68 -6.17 0.94
CA HIS A 5 11.43 -6.92 1.05
C HIS A 5 11.39 -7.65 2.39
N LEU A 6 10.39 -7.34 3.21
CA LEU A 6 10.21 -7.94 4.54
C LEU A 6 9.23 -9.12 4.43
N THR A 7 9.58 -10.25 5.05
CA THR A 7 8.74 -11.44 5.05
C THR A 7 9.01 -12.33 6.26
N THR A 8 8.18 -13.36 6.47
CA THR A 8 8.39 -14.33 7.55
C THR A 8 9.59 -15.24 7.23
N ALA A 9 10.21 -15.84 8.25
CA ALA A 9 11.39 -16.69 8.05
C ALA A 9 11.11 -17.89 7.13
N GLU A 10 9.94 -18.52 7.28
CA GLU A 10 9.51 -19.64 6.43
C GLU A 10 9.46 -19.24 4.95
N TYR A 11 8.82 -18.11 4.64
CA TYR A 11 8.73 -17.63 3.27
C TYR A 11 10.08 -17.16 2.75
N ALA A 12 10.95 -16.57 3.58
CA ALA A 12 12.30 -16.20 3.16
C ALA A 12 13.12 -17.42 2.73
N ILE A 13 13.08 -18.51 3.51
CA ILE A 13 13.76 -19.77 3.17
C ILE A 13 13.21 -20.33 1.86
N SER A 14 11.87 -20.40 1.71
CA SER A 14 11.23 -20.85 0.47
C SER A 14 11.63 -19.97 -0.73
N ASN A 15 11.64 -18.64 -0.56
CA ASN A 15 11.96 -17.70 -1.62
C ASN A 15 13.41 -17.86 -2.10
N ILE A 16 14.35 -18.04 -1.17
CA ILE A 16 15.77 -18.27 -1.48
C ILE A 16 15.94 -19.65 -2.14
N GLY A 17 15.38 -20.70 -1.54
CA GLY A 17 15.51 -22.08 -2.03
C GLY A 17 14.92 -22.30 -3.41
N LEU A 18 13.80 -21.63 -3.72
CA LEU A 18 13.09 -21.74 -5.00
C LEU A 18 13.39 -20.59 -5.97
N ARG A 19 14.25 -19.64 -5.58
CA ARG A 19 14.60 -18.44 -6.37
C ARG A 19 13.37 -17.69 -6.90
N ARG A 20 12.35 -17.52 -6.06
CA ARG A 20 11.10 -16.85 -6.42
C ARG A 20 10.62 -15.91 -5.32
N LEU A 21 9.82 -14.92 -5.70
CA LEU A 21 9.03 -14.12 -4.77
C LEU A 21 7.55 -14.33 -5.04
N LYS A 22 6.75 -14.32 -3.97
CA LYS A 22 5.30 -14.28 -4.09
C LYS A 22 4.87 -12.91 -4.59
N ILE A 23 4.15 -12.87 -5.70
CA ILE A 23 3.49 -11.64 -6.17
C ILE A 23 2.18 -11.45 -5.41
N ALA A 24 1.92 -10.23 -4.94
CA ALA A 24 0.62 -9.86 -4.39
C ALA A 24 -0.35 -9.62 -5.55
N ARG A 25 -1.60 -10.04 -5.38
CA ARG A 25 -2.68 -9.68 -6.31
C ARG A 25 -3.40 -8.46 -5.79
N PHE A 26 -3.97 -7.70 -6.71
CA PHE A 26 -4.63 -6.45 -6.40
C PHE A 26 -5.82 -6.60 -5.43
N GLY A 27 -6.43 -7.79 -5.39
CA GLY A 27 -7.54 -8.08 -4.48
C GLY A 27 -7.11 -8.42 -3.05
N ASP A 28 -5.82 -8.69 -2.83
CA ASP A 28 -5.27 -9.14 -1.54
C ASP A 28 -4.60 -7.98 -0.77
N LEU A 29 -4.72 -6.75 -1.27
CA LEU A 29 -4.08 -5.57 -0.68
C LEU A 29 -4.88 -5.07 0.52
N ASN A 30 -4.18 -4.40 1.43
CA ASN A 30 -4.74 -4.00 2.73
C ASN A 30 -5.82 -2.90 2.62
N ASP A 31 -5.91 -2.18 1.50
CA ASP A 31 -6.89 -1.14 1.31
C ASP A 31 -8.09 -1.65 0.46
N PRO A 32 -9.31 -1.72 1.03
CA PRO A 32 -10.48 -2.22 0.31
C PRO A 32 -10.92 -1.30 -0.85
N PHE A 33 -10.44 -0.06 -0.90
CA PHE A 33 -10.76 0.96 -1.92
C PHE A 33 -9.69 1.11 -3.00
N GLU A 34 -8.65 0.28 -2.97
CA GLU A 34 -7.63 0.22 -3.99
C GLU A 34 -8.28 0.26 -5.41
N LEU A 35 -7.95 1.32 -6.19
CA LEU A 35 -8.48 1.69 -7.52
C LEU A 35 -9.99 2.04 -7.64
N LEU A 36 -10.74 2.15 -6.55
CA LEU A 36 -12.19 2.46 -6.54
C LEU A 36 -12.54 3.87 -6.06
N ALA A 37 -11.57 4.80 -6.04
CA ALA A 37 -11.83 6.21 -5.71
C ALA A 37 -12.65 6.96 -6.78
N ALA A 38 -13.07 6.29 -7.86
CA ALA A 38 -14.01 6.85 -8.82
C ALA A 38 -15.42 6.83 -8.22
N GLU A 39 -16.05 8.00 -8.15
CA GLU A 39 -17.45 8.15 -7.79
C GLU A 39 -18.31 7.45 -8.84
N LEU A 40 -18.89 6.31 -8.45
CA LEU A 40 -19.55 5.37 -9.34
C LEU A 40 -21.07 5.55 -9.26
N GLU A 41 -21.59 6.70 -9.69
CA GLU A 41 -23.03 6.97 -9.70
C GLU A 41 -23.77 6.10 -10.76
N ASP A 42 -23.14 5.90 -11.93
CA ASP A 42 -23.72 5.15 -13.06
C ASP A 42 -23.53 3.62 -12.93
N LYS A 43 -24.62 2.87 -13.18
CA LYS A 43 -24.67 1.41 -13.14
C LYS A 43 -23.83 0.74 -14.23
N ASP A 44 -23.77 1.31 -15.43
CA ASP A 44 -23.00 0.74 -16.54
C ASP A 44 -21.50 0.98 -16.34
N PHE A 45 -21.14 2.16 -15.83
CA PHE A 45 -19.77 2.45 -15.41
C PHE A 45 -19.31 1.54 -14.27
N ARG A 46 -20.16 1.26 -13.27
CA ARG A 46 -19.88 0.25 -12.23
C ARG A 46 -19.56 -1.13 -12.79
N LYS A 47 -20.32 -1.57 -13.79
CA LYS A 47 -20.10 -2.88 -14.41
C LYS A 47 -18.77 -2.93 -15.16
N ALA A 48 -18.44 -1.87 -15.90
CA ALA A 48 -17.17 -1.75 -16.60
C ALA A 48 -15.96 -1.75 -15.64
N VAL A 49 -16.01 -0.93 -14.58
CA VAL A 49 -14.95 -0.85 -13.55
C VAL A 49 -14.78 -2.20 -12.83
N LYS A 50 -15.88 -2.89 -12.52
CA LYS A 50 -15.81 -4.22 -11.90
C LYS A 50 -15.19 -5.26 -12.85
N SER A 51 -15.54 -5.22 -14.13
CA SER A 51 -14.94 -6.11 -15.15
C SER A 51 -13.44 -5.86 -15.29
N TRP A 52 -13.05 -4.59 -15.40
CA TRP A 52 -11.65 -4.18 -15.48
C TRP A 52 -10.87 -4.58 -14.21
N LYS A 53 -11.44 -4.37 -13.02
CA LYS A 53 -10.82 -4.79 -11.75
C LYS A 53 -10.55 -6.29 -11.72
N ASN A 54 -11.52 -7.10 -12.17
CA ASN A 54 -11.36 -8.56 -12.23
C ASN A 54 -10.29 -8.98 -13.24
N GLU A 55 -10.29 -8.36 -14.43
CA GLU A 55 -9.26 -8.61 -15.43
C GLU A 55 -7.86 -8.21 -14.94
N PHE A 56 -7.75 -7.05 -14.30
CA PHE A 56 -6.51 -6.55 -13.73
C PHE A 56 -5.99 -7.46 -12.61
N HIS A 57 -6.88 -7.94 -11.72
CA HIS A 57 -6.54 -8.92 -10.68
C HIS A 57 -5.95 -10.22 -11.25
N ASN A 58 -6.53 -10.72 -12.36
CA ASN A 58 -6.09 -11.97 -12.98
C ASN A 58 -4.79 -11.81 -13.79
N THR A 59 -4.59 -10.65 -14.42
CA THR A 59 -3.49 -10.43 -15.38
C THR A 59 -2.27 -9.75 -14.77
N LYS A 60 -2.42 -9.03 -13.65
CA LYS A 60 -1.35 -8.26 -13.03
C LYS A 60 -1.07 -8.72 -11.60
N GLY A 61 0.14 -8.44 -11.15
CA GLY A 61 0.59 -8.66 -9.78
C GLY A 61 1.62 -7.61 -9.43
N LEU A 62 1.87 -7.42 -8.14
CA LEU A 62 2.80 -6.43 -7.64
C LEU A 62 3.72 -7.01 -6.56
N LEU A 63 4.88 -6.36 -6.41
CA LEU A 63 5.82 -6.60 -5.33
C LEU A 63 6.04 -5.28 -4.61
N CYS A 64 5.93 -5.32 -3.28
CA CYS A 64 6.19 -4.16 -2.45
C CYS A 64 7.61 -4.26 -1.88
N PHE A 65 8.35 -3.16 -2.05
CA PHE A 65 9.66 -2.97 -1.47
C PHE A 65 9.71 -1.66 -0.70
N SER A 66 10.70 -1.53 0.19
CA SER A 66 11.02 -0.28 0.87
C SER A 66 12.47 0.10 0.62
N GLU A 67 12.75 1.40 0.60
CA GLU A 67 14.13 1.92 0.59
C GLU A 67 14.83 1.73 1.94
N SER A 68 14.08 1.47 3.02
CA SER A 68 14.63 1.24 4.35
C SER A 68 14.10 -0.05 4.95
N TRP A 69 15.02 -0.86 5.47
CA TRP A 69 14.68 -2.02 6.28
C TRP A 69 14.30 -1.66 7.72
N HIS A 70 14.57 -0.43 8.18
CA HIS A 70 14.44 -0.02 9.58
C HIS A 70 13.10 0.69 9.86
N ASN A 71 11.98 0.12 9.40
CA ASN A 71 10.64 0.67 9.61
C ASN A 71 9.80 -0.25 10.51
N PRO A 72 9.55 0.12 11.78
CA PRO A 72 8.79 -0.72 12.73
C PRO A 72 7.40 -1.13 12.24
N VAL A 73 6.73 -0.27 11.47
CA VAL A 73 5.40 -0.55 10.91
C VAL A 73 5.50 -1.62 9.82
N LEU A 74 6.53 -1.58 8.97
CA LEU A 74 6.74 -2.66 8.00
C LEU A 74 7.07 -3.97 8.70
N TRP A 75 7.85 -3.92 9.78
CA TRP A 75 8.14 -5.09 10.59
C TRP A 75 6.89 -5.66 11.28
N SER A 76 5.99 -4.82 11.80
CA SER A 76 4.76 -5.31 12.44
C SER A 76 3.81 -5.97 11.44
N HIS A 77 3.68 -5.42 10.24
CA HIS A 77 2.72 -5.89 9.24
C HIS A 77 3.24 -7.00 8.33
N TYR A 78 4.51 -6.95 7.93
CA TYR A 78 5.07 -7.84 6.91
C TYR A 78 6.08 -8.87 7.43
N ALA A 79 6.67 -8.63 8.61
CA ALA A 79 7.64 -9.55 9.21
C ALA A 79 7.14 -10.09 10.56
N ASP A 80 6.27 -11.10 10.50
CA ASP A 80 5.77 -11.92 11.62
C ASP A 80 5.81 -11.22 13.00
N LYS A 81 5.13 -10.07 13.10
CA LYS A 81 5.06 -9.23 14.31
C LYS A 81 6.46 -8.87 14.87
N HIS A 82 7.30 -8.22 14.06
CA HIS A 82 8.69 -7.84 14.36
C HIS A 82 9.71 -8.99 14.36
N ARG A 83 9.37 -10.14 13.79
CA ARG A 83 10.27 -11.30 13.64
C ARG A 83 10.27 -11.75 12.18
N GLY A 84 11.41 -12.21 11.68
CA GLY A 84 11.48 -12.69 10.29
C GLY A 84 12.75 -12.23 9.61
N VAL A 85 12.66 -12.05 8.30
CA VAL A 85 13.82 -11.81 7.44
C VAL A 85 13.54 -10.64 6.51
N CYS A 86 14.58 -9.83 6.30
CA CYS A 86 14.60 -8.78 5.31
C CYS A 86 15.54 -9.20 4.17
N LEU A 87 14.99 -9.27 2.96
CA LEU A 87 15.75 -9.58 1.75
C LEU A 87 16.12 -8.27 1.04
N GLY A 88 17.40 -8.04 0.81
CA GLY A 88 17.92 -6.90 0.06
C GLY A 88 18.09 -7.24 -1.42
N PHE A 89 17.60 -6.37 -2.30
CA PHE A 89 17.71 -6.48 -3.75
C PHE A 89 18.43 -5.26 -4.29
N ASP A 90 19.46 -5.49 -5.09
CA ASP A 90 20.12 -4.45 -5.86
C ASP A 90 19.39 -4.30 -7.21
N ILE A 91 18.76 -3.15 -7.40
CA ILE A 91 17.94 -2.84 -8.58
C ILE A 91 18.59 -1.69 -9.35
N PRO A 92 18.84 -1.84 -10.66
CA PRO A 92 19.30 -0.75 -11.52
C PRO A 92 18.32 0.43 -11.50
N ASP A 93 18.85 1.65 -11.41
CA ASP A 93 18.02 2.85 -11.26
C ASP A 93 17.10 3.12 -12.46
N GLU A 94 17.44 2.60 -13.64
CA GLU A 94 16.61 2.64 -14.86
C GLU A 94 15.24 1.96 -14.71
N TYR A 95 15.10 1.02 -13.76
CA TYR A 95 13.83 0.35 -13.47
C TYR A 95 13.02 1.04 -12.37
N ALA A 96 13.58 2.05 -11.70
CA ALA A 96 12.93 2.73 -10.60
C ALA A 96 12.38 4.09 -11.05
N ILE A 97 11.08 4.29 -10.84
CA ILE A 97 10.44 5.59 -11.06
C ILE A 97 10.26 6.25 -9.70
N SER A 98 11.01 7.32 -9.44
CA SER A 98 10.80 8.13 -8.23
C SER A 98 9.52 8.96 -8.38
N SER A 99 8.46 8.59 -7.65
CA SER A 99 7.28 9.44 -7.51
C SER A 99 7.40 10.28 -6.24
N GLN A 100 7.39 11.61 -6.35
CA GLN A 100 7.23 12.50 -5.20
C GLN A 100 5.81 12.40 -4.66
N LEU A 101 5.55 11.47 -3.74
CA LEU A 101 4.34 11.46 -2.94
C LEU A 101 4.38 12.68 -2.01
N GLN A 102 3.78 13.79 -2.44
CA GLN A 102 3.54 14.92 -1.55
C GLN A 102 2.65 14.44 -0.41
N GLN A 103 3.22 14.28 0.78
CA GLN A 103 2.43 14.04 1.97
C GLN A 103 1.43 15.19 2.11
N ARG A 104 0.13 14.90 1.92
CA ARG A 104 -0.93 15.87 2.14
C ARG A 104 -0.79 16.39 3.57
N LYS A 105 -0.48 17.69 3.71
CA LYS A 105 -0.52 18.37 5.01
C LYS A 105 -1.90 18.11 5.63
N SER A 106 -1.90 17.54 6.83
CA SER A 106 -3.10 17.25 7.62
C SER A 106 -4.15 18.36 7.50
N ILE A 107 -5.33 18.05 6.97
CA ILE A 107 -6.48 18.94 7.03
C ILE A 107 -6.85 19.06 8.52
N ARG A 108 -6.72 20.26 9.10
CA ARG A 108 -7.09 20.48 10.51
C ARG A 108 -8.61 20.32 10.66
N PRO A 109 -9.12 19.75 11.76
CA PRO A 109 -10.55 19.75 12.02
C PRO A 109 -11.08 21.19 12.15
N LEU A 110 -12.20 21.48 11.50
CA LEU A 110 -13.01 22.67 11.75
C LEU A 110 -13.59 22.56 13.17
N GLN A 111 -12.87 23.10 14.17
CA GLN A 111 -13.45 23.32 15.49
C GLN A 111 -14.30 24.59 15.48
N GLU A 112 -15.61 24.36 15.62
CA GLU A 112 -16.59 25.15 16.38
C GLU A 112 -16.48 26.68 16.34
N GLN A 113 -17.17 27.28 15.36
CA GLN A 113 -17.81 28.59 15.54
C GLN A 113 -19.29 28.36 15.90
N ARG A 114 -19.53 27.77 17.09
CA ARG A 114 -20.84 27.82 17.76
C ARG A 114 -20.63 28.33 19.18
N SER A 115 -21.53 29.23 19.59
CA SER A 115 -21.61 29.90 20.89
C SER A 115 -20.66 31.08 21.17
N LYS A 116 -21.05 32.28 20.70
CA LYS A 116 -21.17 33.44 21.60
C LYS A 116 -22.39 34.26 21.21
N SER A 117 -23.57 33.75 21.57
CA SER A 117 -24.77 34.58 21.76
C SER A 117 -25.45 34.11 23.04
N ARG A 118 -25.15 34.82 24.15
CA ARG A 118 -26.00 34.98 25.34
C ARG A 118 -25.34 36.00 26.29
N VAL A 119 -26.01 37.16 26.42
CA VAL A 119 -26.36 37.94 27.64
C VAL A 119 -25.26 38.19 28.69
N GLY A 120 -25.01 39.37 29.26
CA GLY A 120 -25.60 40.73 29.28
C GLY A 120 -24.49 41.71 29.74
N PRO A 121 -24.74 42.77 30.53
CA PRO A 121 -25.85 43.00 31.46
C PRO A 121 -27.00 43.86 30.91
#